data_AF-A0AA89BL01-F1
#
_entry.id   AF-A0AA89BL01-F1
#
_cell.length_a   1.000
_cell.length_b   1.000
_cell.length_c   1.000
_cell.angle_alpha   90.00
_cell.angle_beta   90.00
_cell.angle_gamma   90.00
#
_symmetry.space_group_name_H-M   'P 1'
#
loop_
_entity.id
_entity.type
_entity.pdbx_description
1 polymer ?
#
loop_
_entity_poly.entity_id
_entity_poly.type
_entity_poly.pdbx_seq_one_letter_code
_entity_poly.pdbx_strand_id
1 'polypeptide(L)'
;MRPSDPKVPNFNHPILHLLQQCKTLGSLKQAHAQMITTGLILHTYPLSRILLLSSTLATSLSYALAIFNQVPNPTIFLFNTLISSSLTPKHRHTHVALSLYSCILTHTSLKPNNYTYPSLFKACGCHPWLQHGLALHTHHANDQQISAHQEVPGGLALDHVIITFQLGFFNVENVEYLLISNFSSKILSAICLMSMDQQKER
;
A
#
# COMPACT_ATOMS: atom_id res chain seq x y z
N MET A 1 14.45 -42.61 -3.89
CA MET A 1 13.22 -41.79 -3.99
C MET A 1 13.64 -40.37 -4.32
N ARG A 2 13.27 -39.82 -5.49
CA ARG A 2 13.45 -38.39 -5.74
C ARG A 2 12.45 -37.62 -4.87
N PRO A 3 12.82 -36.45 -4.31
CA PRO A 3 11.86 -35.55 -3.70
C PRO A 3 10.81 -35.20 -4.76
N SER A 4 9.54 -35.43 -4.45
CA SER A 4 8.43 -34.98 -5.28
C SER A 4 8.46 -33.45 -5.35
N ASP A 5 8.53 -32.91 -6.57
CA ASP A 5 8.47 -31.47 -6.81
C ASP A 5 7.27 -30.83 -6.08
N PRO A 6 7.41 -29.61 -5.52
CA PRO A 6 6.31 -28.92 -4.88
C PRO A 6 5.18 -28.72 -5.93
N LYS A 7 4.03 -29.35 -5.68
CA LYS A 7 2.83 -29.22 -6.53
C LYS A 7 2.52 -27.72 -6.68
N VAL A 8 2.63 -27.21 -7.90
CA VAL A 8 2.21 -25.86 -8.26
C VAL A 8 0.75 -25.69 -7.83
N PRO A 9 0.40 -24.66 -7.05
CA PRO A 9 -0.98 -24.48 -6.58
C PRO A 9 -1.92 -24.35 -7.79
N ASN A 10 -2.90 -25.24 -7.89
CA ASN A 10 -3.91 -25.20 -8.94
C ASN A 10 -4.83 -23.99 -8.70
N PHE A 11 -4.62 -22.92 -9.47
CA PHE A 11 -5.39 -21.69 -9.38
C PHE A 11 -6.83 -21.81 -9.91
N ASN A 12 -7.21 -22.93 -10.54
CA ASN A 12 -8.56 -23.24 -11.00
C ASN A 12 -9.35 -24.04 -9.95
N HIS A 13 -9.16 -23.75 -8.67
CA HIS A 13 -9.87 -24.46 -7.61
C HIS A 13 -11.34 -24.01 -7.55
N PRO A 14 -12.34 -24.92 -7.53
CA PRO A 14 -13.77 -24.58 -7.48
C PRO A 14 -14.13 -23.58 -6.35
N ILE A 15 -13.47 -23.70 -5.20
CA ILE A 15 -13.64 -22.77 -4.07
C ILE A 15 -13.28 -21.31 -4.42
N LEU A 16 -12.29 -21.07 -5.28
CA LEU A 16 -11.95 -19.71 -5.72
C LEU A 16 -13.05 -19.10 -6.61
N HIS A 17 -13.75 -19.94 -7.37
CA HIS A 17 -14.94 -19.54 -8.12
C HIS A 17 -16.13 -19.29 -7.18
N LEU A 18 -16.33 -20.14 -6.17
CA LEU A 18 -17.36 -19.94 -5.14
C LEU A 18 -17.16 -18.62 -4.37
N LEU A 19 -15.91 -18.23 -4.09
CA LEU A 19 -15.61 -16.93 -3.47
C LEU A 19 -16.11 -15.75 -4.30
N GLN A 20 -16.05 -15.82 -5.64
CA GLN A 20 -16.56 -14.76 -6.52
C GLN A 20 -18.08 -14.62 -6.48
N GLN A 21 -18.78 -15.68 -6.07
CA GLN A 21 -20.24 -15.71 -5.99
C GLN A 21 -20.77 -15.36 -4.59
N CYS A 22 -19.89 -15.23 -3.61
CA CYS A 22 -20.27 -14.85 -2.25
C CYS A 22 -20.82 -13.42 -2.24
N LYS A 23 -22.07 -13.24 -1.79
CA LYS A 23 -22.72 -11.92 -1.67
C LYS A 23 -23.10 -11.57 -0.24
N THR A 24 -22.96 -12.52 0.69
CA THR A 24 -23.37 -12.38 2.10
C THR A 24 -22.26 -12.87 3.02
N LEU A 25 -22.23 -12.35 4.25
CA LEU A 25 -21.29 -12.85 5.27
C LEU A 25 -21.48 -14.34 5.57
N GLY A 26 -22.70 -14.86 5.48
CA GLY A 26 -22.99 -16.29 5.68
C GLY A 26 -22.31 -17.16 4.62
N SER A 27 -22.49 -16.84 3.33
CA SER A 27 -21.83 -17.55 2.23
C SER A 27 -20.30 -17.45 2.32
N LEU A 28 -19.78 -16.28 2.70
CA LEU A 28 -18.34 -16.07 2.90
C LEU A 28 -17.77 -16.92 4.05
N LYS A 29 -18.48 -17.04 5.17
CA LYS A 29 -18.09 -17.91 6.30
C LYS A 29 -18.08 -19.39 5.92
N GLN A 30 -19.05 -19.82 5.11
CA GLN A 30 -19.07 -21.20 4.59
C GLN A 30 -17.87 -21.46 3.68
N ALA A 31 -17.57 -20.54 2.75
CA ALA A 31 -16.38 -20.64 1.91
C ALA A 31 -15.09 -20.64 2.75
N HIS A 32 -15.02 -19.81 3.81
CA HIS A 32 -13.90 -19.82 4.74
C HIS A 32 -13.70 -21.20 5.40
N ALA A 33 -14.76 -21.79 5.94
CA ALA A 33 -14.71 -23.12 6.56
C ALA A 33 -14.25 -24.21 5.56
N GLN A 34 -14.72 -24.13 4.32
CA GLN A 34 -14.25 -25.03 3.25
C GLN A 34 -12.76 -24.81 2.93
N MET A 35 -12.28 -23.57 2.88
CA MET A 35 -10.86 -23.28 2.67
C MET A 35 -9.96 -23.82 3.80
N ILE A 36 -10.45 -23.78 5.05
CA ILE A 36 -9.75 -24.36 6.20
C ILE A 36 -9.67 -25.88 6.05
N THR A 37 -10.81 -26.54 5.85
CA THR A 37 -10.90 -28.01 5.77
C THR A 37 -10.16 -28.60 4.56
N THR A 38 -10.05 -27.86 3.47
CA THR A 38 -9.30 -28.27 2.26
C THR A 38 -7.82 -27.84 2.27
N GLY A 39 -7.38 -27.07 3.28
CA GLY A 39 -6.02 -26.55 3.37
C GLY A 39 -5.69 -25.39 2.42
N LEU A 40 -6.65 -24.91 1.60
CA LEU A 40 -6.43 -23.79 0.69
C LEU A 40 -6.03 -22.49 1.41
N ILE A 41 -6.48 -22.31 2.65
CA ILE A 41 -6.18 -21.13 3.47
C ILE A 41 -4.68 -20.95 3.72
N LEU A 42 -3.89 -22.03 3.58
CA LEU A 42 -2.43 -22.01 3.75
C LEU A 42 -1.70 -21.37 2.57
N HIS A 43 -2.38 -21.14 1.45
CA HIS A 43 -1.80 -20.50 0.28
C HIS A 43 -2.12 -19.02 0.23
N THR A 44 -1.10 -18.20 -0.06
CA THR A 44 -1.18 -16.73 -0.08
C THR A 44 -2.29 -16.20 -0.99
N TYR A 45 -2.48 -16.79 -2.18
CA TYR A 45 -3.47 -16.31 -3.14
C TYR A 45 -4.92 -16.57 -2.70
N PRO A 46 -5.35 -17.81 -2.37
CA PRO A 46 -6.68 -18.01 -1.81
C PRO A 46 -6.95 -17.18 -0.55
N LEU A 47 -5.97 -17.07 0.34
CA LEU A 47 -6.05 -16.27 1.56
C LEU A 47 -6.26 -14.78 1.24
N SER A 48 -5.54 -14.21 0.28
CA SER A 48 -5.74 -12.80 -0.10
C SER A 48 -7.14 -12.54 -0.66
N ARG A 49 -7.71 -13.49 -1.42
CA ARG A 49 -9.06 -13.39 -1.97
C ARG A 49 -10.10 -13.35 -0.87
N ILE A 50 -10.01 -14.22 0.14
CA ILE A 50 -10.97 -14.20 1.23
C ILE A 50 -10.81 -12.97 2.13
N LEU A 51 -9.58 -12.48 2.36
CA LEU A 51 -9.35 -11.22 3.09
C LEU A 51 -10.00 -10.03 2.37
N LEU A 52 -9.78 -9.90 1.06
CA LEU A 52 -10.36 -8.83 0.25
C LEU A 52 -11.91 -8.86 0.31
N LEU A 53 -12.49 -10.05 0.15
CA LEU A 53 -13.95 -10.20 0.23
C LEU A 53 -14.48 -9.94 1.63
N SER A 54 -13.76 -10.35 2.67
CA SER A 54 -14.11 -10.07 4.06
C SER A 54 -14.09 -8.59 4.38
N SER A 55 -13.17 -7.81 3.81
CA SER A 55 -13.11 -6.35 3.99
C SER A 55 -14.20 -5.59 3.21
N THR A 56 -14.77 -6.19 2.15
CA THR A 56 -15.68 -5.49 1.21
C THR A 56 -17.14 -5.91 1.32
N LEU A 57 -17.42 -7.18 1.62
CA LEU A 57 -18.78 -7.73 1.76
C LEU A 57 -19.28 -7.68 3.19
N ALA A 58 -18.42 -8.05 4.13
CA ALA A 58 -18.76 -7.87 5.53
C ALA A 58 -18.62 -6.37 5.77
N THR A 59 -19.70 -5.72 6.17
CA THR A 59 -19.69 -4.33 6.67
C THR A 59 -18.73 -4.10 7.85
N SER A 60 -17.97 -5.13 8.25
CA SER A 60 -16.97 -5.10 9.28
C SER A 60 -15.64 -5.68 8.79
N LEU A 61 -14.66 -4.78 8.63
CA LEU A 61 -13.24 -5.08 8.53
C LEU A 61 -12.75 -6.04 9.64
N SER A 62 -13.47 -6.12 10.77
CA SER A 62 -13.14 -7.01 11.89
C SER A 62 -13.03 -8.48 11.47
N TYR A 63 -13.84 -8.95 10.53
CA TYR A 63 -13.77 -10.35 10.10
C TYR A 63 -12.50 -10.62 9.31
N ALA A 64 -12.10 -9.70 8.42
CA ALA A 64 -10.85 -9.81 7.68
C ALA A 64 -9.63 -9.79 8.63
N LEU A 65 -9.64 -8.91 9.63
CA LEU A 65 -8.58 -8.84 10.65
C LEU A 65 -8.53 -10.13 11.50
N ALA A 66 -9.67 -10.69 11.87
CA ALA A 66 -9.73 -11.95 12.62
C ALA A 66 -9.13 -13.13 11.84
N ILE A 67 -9.34 -13.18 10.52
CA ILE A 67 -8.68 -14.17 9.65
C ILE A 67 -7.17 -13.90 9.60
N PHE A 68 -6.78 -12.66 9.34
CA PHE A 68 -5.37 -12.28 9.18
C PHE A 68 -4.53 -12.54 10.44
N ASN A 69 -5.07 -12.28 11.63
CA ASN A 69 -4.38 -12.51 12.89
C ASN A 69 -4.08 -14.01 13.16
N GLN A 70 -4.73 -14.92 12.45
CA GLN A 70 -4.45 -16.36 12.54
C GLN A 70 -3.38 -16.83 11.56
N VAL A 71 -2.88 -15.94 10.68
CA VAL A 71 -1.91 -16.29 9.64
C VAL A 71 -0.50 -16.27 10.23
N PRO A 72 0.21 -17.41 10.30
CA PRO A 72 1.61 -17.40 10.68
C PRO A 72 2.45 -16.80 9.55
N ASN A 73 3.33 -15.85 9.88
CA ASN A 73 4.26 -15.21 8.93
C ASN A 73 3.56 -14.61 7.68
N PRO A 74 2.66 -13.62 7.85
CA PRO A 74 1.94 -13.02 6.73
C PRO A 74 2.90 -12.36 5.74
N THR A 75 2.65 -12.53 4.44
CA THR A 75 3.47 -11.92 3.39
C THR A 75 3.14 -10.43 3.21
N ILE A 76 4.08 -9.65 2.66
CA ILE A 76 3.84 -8.24 2.30
C ILE A 76 2.62 -8.07 1.38
N PHE A 77 2.33 -9.06 0.54
CA PHE A 77 1.17 -9.06 -0.33
C PHE A 77 -0.15 -9.11 0.45
N LEU A 78 -0.23 -9.89 1.54
CA LEU A 78 -1.41 -9.94 2.39
C LEU A 78 -1.61 -8.63 3.16
N PHE A 79 -0.52 -8.04 3.67
CA PHE A 79 -0.56 -6.70 4.27
C PHE A 79 -1.07 -5.66 3.28
N ASN A 80 -0.52 -5.60 2.06
CA ASN A 80 -0.95 -4.66 1.03
C ASN A 80 -2.42 -4.87 0.63
N THR A 81 -2.87 -6.13 0.60
CA THR A 81 -4.28 -6.46 0.35
C THR A 81 -5.18 -5.85 1.41
N LEU A 82 -4.85 -5.99 2.70
CA LEU A 82 -5.64 -5.41 3.78
C LEU A 82 -5.54 -3.89 3.87
N ILE A 83 -4.35 -3.32 3.67
CA ILE A 83 -4.15 -1.86 3.66
C ILE A 83 -5.04 -1.24 2.58
N SER A 84 -4.98 -1.76 1.34
CA SER A 84 -5.77 -1.22 0.23
C SER A 84 -7.28 -1.45 0.42
N SER A 85 -7.70 -2.62 0.93
CA SER A 85 -9.13 -2.90 1.16
C SER A 85 -9.72 -2.10 2.32
N SER A 86 -8.90 -1.72 3.32
CA SER A 86 -9.30 -0.89 4.47
C SER A 86 -9.46 0.59 4.13
N LEU A 87 -9.03 1.00 2.93
CA LEU A 87 -8.98 2.39 2.47
C LEU A 87 -9.87 2.65 1.25
N THR A 88 -10.89 1.81 1.04
CA THR A 88 -11.84 1.99 -0.06
C THR A 88 -12.72 3.23 0.17
N PRO A 89 -13.35 3.81 -0.86
CA PRO A 89 -14.24 4.96 -0.67
C PRO A 89 -15.38 4.70 0.33
N LYS A 90 -15.83 3.44 0.44
CA LYS A 90 -16.84 2.98 1.40
C LYS A 90 -16.30 2.82 2.82
N HIS A 91 -15.00 2.56 2.97
CA HIS A 91 -14.35 2.24 4.24
C HIS A 91 -13.06 3.05 4.36
N ARG A 92 -13.05 4.09 5.20
CA ARG A 92 -11.87 4.94 5.44
C ARG A 92 -11.23 4.62 6.79
N HIS A 93 -10.73 3.40 6.95
CA HIS A 93 -10.10 2.95 8.19
C HIS A 93 -8.59 3.28 8.19
N THR A 94 -8.24 4.57 8.03
CA THR A 94 -6.85 5.02 7.93
C THR A 94 -6.00 4.61 9.14
N HIS A 95 -6.57 4.66 10.34
CA HIS A 95 -5.90 4.19 11.56
C HIS A 95 -5.50 2.70 11.48
N VAL A 96 -6.36 1.84 10.91
CA VAL A 96 -6.04 0.41 10.73
C VAL A 96 -4.96 0.24 9.69
N ALA A 97 -5.03 0.96 8.57
CA ALA A 97 -4.02 0.90 7.52
C ALA A 97 -2.64 1.33 8.04
N LEU A 98 -2.57 2.39 8.86
CA LEU A 98 -1.34 2.84 9.51
C LEU A 98 -0.85 1.83 10.56
N SER A 99 -1.74 1.21 11.33
CA SER A 99 -1.36 0.14 12.26
C SER A 99 -0.76 -1.06 11.54
N LEU A 100 -1.35 -1.47 10.41
CA LEU A 100 -0.81 -2.55 9.56
C LEU A 100 0.56 -2.16 8.99
N TYR A 101 0.73 -0.91 8.57
CA TYR A 101 2.03 -0.39 8.13
C TYR A 101 3.08 -0.44 9.25
N SER A 102 2.75 -0.03 10.47
CA SER A 102 3.63 -0.17 11.62
C SER A 102 4.01 -1.63 11.89
N CYS A 103 3.07 -2.57 11.74
CA CYS A 103 3.39 -4.00 11.86
C CYS A 103 4.42 -4.45 10.81
N ILE A 104 4.35 -3.96 9.56
CA ILE A 104 5.36 -4.23 8.53
C ILE A 104 6.73 -3.73 9.00
N LEU A 105 6.81 -2.50 9.53
CA LEU A 105 8.07 -1.89 9.98
C LEU A 105 8.72 -2.63 11.15
N THR A 106 7.90 -3.23 12.03
CA THR A 106 8.41 -4.02 13.17
C THR A 106 8.76 -5.46 12.79
N HIS A 107 8.42 -5.91 11.58
CA HIS A 107 8.67 -7.28 11.14
C HIS A 107 10.12 -7.43 10.68
N THR A 108 10.77 -8.54 11.05
CA THR A 108 12.20 -8.76 10.81
C THR A 108 12.56 -8.92 9.33
N SER A 109 11.64 -9.46 8.53
CA SER A 109 11.87 -9.85 7.13
C SER A 109 11.01 -9.10 6.10
N LEU A 110 10.13 -8.19 6.53
CA LEU A 110 9.25 -7.47 5.61
C LEU A 110 9.70 -6.03 5.47
N LYS A 111 9.50 -5.47 4.28
CA LYS A 111 9.65 -4.05 4.00
C LYS A 111 8.45 -3.55 3.21
N PRO A 112 8.00 -2.31 3.44
CA PRO A 112 7.03 -1.67 2.58
C PRO A 112 7.54 -1.61 1.13
N ASN A 113 6.64 -1.66 0.16
CA ASN A 113 7.02 -1.62 -1.26
C ASN A 113 6.14 -0.65 -2.06
N ASN A 114 6.34 -0.61 -3.37
CA ASN A 114 5.64 0.30 -4.30
C ASN A 114 4.11 0.10 -4.34
N TYR A 115 3.57 -0.95 -3.73
CA TYR A 115 2.12 -1.16 -3.57
C TYR A 115 1.61 -0.70 -2.20
N THR A 116 2.49 -0.58 -1.20
CA THR A 116 2.15 -0.11 0.15
C THR A 116 1.91 1.40 0.17
N TYR A 117 2.87 2.16 -0.35
CA TYR A 117 2.93 3.62 -0.24
C TYR A 117 1.77 4.36 -0.93
N PRO A 118 1.38 4.04 -2.19
CA PRO A 118 0.31 4.79 -2.87
C PRO A 118 -1.03 4.74 -2.12
N SER A 119 -1.37 3.59 -1.53
CA SER A 119 -2.58 3.43 -0.73
C SER A 119 -2.57 4.33 0.50
N LEU A 120 -1.44 4.36 1.21
CA LEU A 120 -1.28 5.16 2.44
C LEU A 120 -1.22 6.67 2.16
N PHE A 121 -0.52 7.10 1.10
CA PHE A 121 -0.48 8.52 0.72
C PHE A 121 -1.87 9.06 0.40
N LYS A 122 -2.67 8.29 -0.35
CA LYS A 122 -4.06 8.67 -0.63
C LYS A 122 -4.89 8.84 0.65
N ALA A 123 -4.66 8.00 1.65
CA ALA A 123 -5.38 8.08 2.92
C ALA A 123 -4.89 9.20 3.84
N CYS A 124 -3.62 9.59 3.72
CA CYS A 124 -2.98 10.60 4.57
C CYS A 124 -2.94 12.01 3.96
N GLY A 125 -3.43 12.18 2.73
CA GLY A 125 -3.45 13.48 2.04
C GLY A 125 -4.41 14.52 2.62
N CYS A 126 -5.19 14.18 3.64
CA CYS A 126 -6.11 15.10 4.32
C CYS A 126 -6.07 14.95 5.84
N HIS A 127 -6.59 15.98 6.53
CA HIS A 127 -6.76 15.95 7.99
C HIS A 127 -7.66 14.78 8.43
N PRO A 128 -7.38 14.09 9.55
CA PRO A 128 -6.33 14.34 10.56
C PRO A 128 -4.97 13.68 10.32
N TRP A 129 -4.78 13.04 9.16
CA TRP A 129 -3.65 12.14 8.94
C TRP A 129 -2.42 12.79 8.29
N LEU A 130 -2.45 14.10 8.05
CA LEU A 130 -1.39 14.81 7.32
C LEU A 130 0.00 14.62 7.93
N GLN A 131 0.11 14.65 9.27
CA GLN A 131 1.39 14.40 9.95
C GLN A 131 1.93 12.99 9.69
N HIS A 132 1.05 12.00 9.61
CA HIS A 132 1.42 10.63 9.26
C HIS A 132 1.83 10.54 7.79
N GLY A 133 1.17 11.30 6.90
CA GLY A 133 1.54 11.42 5.49
C GLY A 133 2.94 11.98 5.29
N LEU A 134 3.31 13.01 6.06
CA LEU A 134 4.67 13.57 6.06
C LEU A 134 5.70 12.56 6.55
N ALA A 135 5.42 11.86 7.66
CA ALA A 135 6.31 10.81 8.16
C ALA A 135 6.50 9.66 7.16
N LEU A 136 5.42 9.23 6.49
CA LEU A 136 5.46 8.25 5.41
C LEU A 136 6.33 8.71 4.23
N HIS A 137 6.26 9.99 3.87
CA HIS A 137 7.05 10.55 2.78
C HIS A 137 8.55 10.53 3.11
N THR A 138 8.92 10.93 4.32
CA THR A 138 10.31 10.87 4.80
C THR A 138 10.82 9.42 4.82
N HIS A 139 10.03 8.47 5.32
CA HIS A 139 10.43 7.05 5.34
C HIS A 139 10.62 6.51 3.91
N HIS A 140 9.69 6.80 3.00
CA HIS A 140 9.77 6.33 1.61
C HIS A 140 11.01 6.88 0.89
N ALA A 141 11.33 8.17 1.07
CA ALA A 141 12.51 8.79 0.49
C ALA A 141 13.81 8.13 1.00
N ASN A 142 13.90 7.88 2.31
CA ASN A 142 15.05 7.22 2.91
C ASN A 142 15.21 5.77 2.41
N ASP A 143 14.10 5.02 2.29
CA ASP A 143 14.11 3.65 1.75
C ASP A 143 14.65 3.60 0.30
N GLN A 144 14.30 4.60 -0.52
CA GLN A 144 14.81 4.68 -1.90
C GLN A 144 16.28 5.09 -1.95
N GLN A 145 16.73 5.98 -1.07
CA GLN A 145 18.15 6.35 -0.97
C GLN A 145 19.03 5.18 -0.52
N ILE A 146 18.58 4.36 0.44
CA ILE A 146 19.32 3.15 0.86
C ILE A 146 19.50 2.18 -0.31
N SER A 147 18.50 2.09 -1.19
CA SER A 147 18.57 1.24 -2.39
C SER A 147 19.50 1.83 -3.47
N ALA A 148 19.60 3.17 -3.56
CA ALA A 148 20.47 3.86 -4.51
C ALA A 148 21.95 3.91 -4.08
N HIS A 149 22.25 3.91 -2.77
CA HIS A 149 23.63 3.92 -2.25
C HIS A 149 24.36 2.57 -2.37
N GLN A 150 23.69 1.51 -2.85
CA GLN A 150 24.35 0.23 -3.16
C GLN A 150 25.04 0.20 -4.53
N GLU A 151 24.89 1.24 -5.36
CA GLU A 151 25.66 1.39 -6.60
C GLU A 151 26.25 2.82 -6.67
N VAL A 152 27.55 2.90 -6.97
CA VAL A 152 28.38 4.10 -7.27
C VAL A 152 29.23 4.65 -6.11
N PRO A 153 30.57 4.45 -6.16
CA PRO A 153 31.53 5.23 -5.39
C PRO A 153 31.79 6.57 -6.08
N GLY A 154 31.72 7.66 -5.32
CA GLY A 154 32.04 9.01 -5.81
C GLY A 154 30.89 9.95 -5.54
N GLY A 155 30.93 10.59 -4.36
CA GLY A 155 29.94 11.58 -3.96
C GLY A 155 29.88 12.73 -4.95
N LEU A 156 28.65 13.10 -5.32
CA LEU A 156 28.12 14.43 -5.52
C LEU A 156 26.68 14.28 -6.05
N ALA A 157 25.78 15.19 -5.64
CA ALA A 157 24.38 15.38 -6.08
C ALA A 157 23.25 14.81 -5.21
N LEU A 158 23.13 15.31 -3.97
CA LEU A 158 21.87 15.20 -3.20
C LEU A 158 20.84 16.30 -3.55
N ASP A 159 21.27 17.41 -4.16
CA ASP A 159 20.41 18.59 -4.32
C ASP A 159 19.53 18.58 -5.60
N HIS A 160 19.89 17.81 -6.63
CA HIS A 160 19.14 17.78 -7.91
C HIS A 160 18.05 16.70 -7.97
N VAL A 161 18.13 15.68 -7.11
CA VAL A 161 17.21 14.52 -7.15
C VAL A 161 15.87 14.83 -6.47
N ILE A 162 15.88 15.66 -5.43
CA ILE A 162 14.67 16.06 -4.68
C ILE A 162 13.73 16.89 -5.56
N ILE A 163 14.28 17.81 -6.37
CA ILE A 163 13.51 18.70 -7.25
C ILE A 163 12.86 17.89 -8.41
N THR A 164 13.55 16.88 -8.92
CA THR A 164 13.06 16.10 -10.07
C THR A 164 11.88 15.18 -9.68
N PHE A 165 11.79 14.73 -8.43
CA PHE A 165 10.77 13.78 -8.00
C PHE A 165 9.39 14.41 -7.71
N GLN A 166 9.33 15.70 -7.37
CA GLN A 166 8.06 16.43 -7.21
C GLN A 166 7.32 16.69 -8.54
N LEU A 167 8.02 16.65 -9.67
CA LEU A 167 7.45 16.90 -11.00
C LEU A 167 7.02 15.60 -11.74
N GLY A 168 7.51 14.43 -11.33
CA GLY A 168 7.34 13.18 -12.09
C GLY A 168 6.10 12.32 -11.77
N PHE A 169 5.37 12.60 -10.68
CA PHE A 169 4.26 11.73 -10.22
C PHE A 169 2.86 12.34 -10.28
N PHE A 170 2.72 13.61 -10.67
CA PHE A 170 1.41 14.24 -10.81
C PHE A 170 0.96 14.21 -12.26
N ASN A 171 0.00 13.32 -12.55
CA ASN A 171 -0.74 13.33 -13.79
C ASN A 171 -1.46 14.69 -13.94
N VAL A 172 -1.37 15.27 -15.14
CA VAL A 172 -1.41 16.71 -15.45
C VAL A 172 -2.77 17.41 -15.25
N GLU A 173 -3.84 16.74 -14.82
CA GLU A 173 -5.19 17.36 -14.83
C GLU A 173 -5.74 17.86 -13.47
N ASN A 174 -5.02 17.69 -12.35
CA ASN A 174 -5.54 18.05 -11.02
C ASN A 174 -4.63 18.96 -10.17
N VAL A 175 -3.56 19.51 -10.73
CA VAL A 175 -2.51 20.19 -9.95
C VAL A 175 -2.83 21.66 -9.62
N GLU A 176 -3.66 22.35 -10.41
CA GLU A 176 -3.97 23.76 -10.15
C GLU A 176 -4.71 24.00 -8.83
N TYR A 177 -5.53 23.06 -8.35
CA TYR A 177 -6.33 23.28 -7.15
C TYR A 177 -5.60 23.00 -5.83
N LEU A 178 -4.53 22.20 -5.84
CA LEU A 178 -3.84 21.78 -4.62
C LEU A 178 -2.58 22.59 -4.30
N LEU A 179 -1.98 23.26 -5.29
CA LEU A 179 -0.82 24.13 -5.06
C LEU A 179 -1.18 25.48 -4.42
N ILE A 180 -2.43 25.94 -4.55
CA ILE A 180 -2.82 27.29 -4.09
C ILE A 180 -3.14 27.33 -2.58
N SER A 181 -3.46 26.20 -1.93
CA SER A 181 -4.05 26.24 -0.57
C SER A 181 -3.09 26.00 0.60
N ASN A 182 -1.86 25.53 0.41
CA ASN A 182 -1.11 24.92 1.53
C ASN A 182 0.40 25.17 1.63
N PHE A 183 0.98 26.11 0.87
CA PHE A 183 2.39 26.43 1.05
C PHE A 183 2.58 27.78 1.73
N SER A 184 3.36 27.77 2.82
CA SER A 184 3.91 28.97 3.47
C SER A 184 4.48 29.93 2.43
N SER A 185 4.24 31.23 2.58
CA SER A 185 4.55 32.27 1.56
C SER A 185 6.01 32.29 1.10
N LYS A 186 6.93 31.72 1.89
CA LYS A 186 8.34 31.57 1.54
C LYS A 186 8.60 30.54 0.43
N ILE A 187 7.80 29.48 0.35
CA ILE A 187 7.93 28.44 -0.70
C ILE A 187 7.30 28.93 -2.02
N LEU A 188 6.17 29.65 -1.95
CA LEU A 188 5.61 30.33 -3.13
C LEU A 188 6.57 31.38 -3.69
N SER A 189 7.27 32.13 -2.85
CA SER A 189 8.30 33.08 -3.28
C SER A 189 9.46 32.40 -4.02
N ALA A 190 9.93 31.25 -3.53
CA ALA A 190 11.00 30.49 -4.17
C ALA A 190 10.56 29.90 -5.53
N ILE A 191 9.34 29.35 -5.60
CA ILE A 191 8.76 28.81 -6.84
C ILE A 191 8.53 29.93 -7.87
N CYS A 192 8.08 31.11 -7.43
CA CYS A 192 7.84 32.25 -8.32
C CYS A 192 9.17 32.83 -8.86
N LEU A 193 10.21 32.91 -8.04
CA LEU A 193 11.55 33.36 -8.49
C LEU A 193 12.18 32.39 -9.49
N MET A 194 12.03 31.08 -9.28
CA MET A 194 12.52 30.07 -10.21
C MET A 194 11.78 30.07 -11.56
N SER A 195 10.48 30.42 -11.57
CA SER A 195 9.71 30.59 -12.82
C SER A 195 10.06 31.87 -13.58
N MET A 196 10.55 32.93 -12.90
CA MET A 196 10.97 34.17 -13.56
C MET A 196 12.35 34.04 -14.22
N ASP A 197 13.27 33.25 -13.67
CA ASP A 197 14.57 32.99 -14.30
C ASP A 197 14.44 32.12 -15.57
N GLN A 198 13.50 31.18 -15.61
CA GLN A 198 13.24 30.33 -16.78
C GLN A 198 12.60 31.08 -17.98
N GLN A 199 12.09 32.30 -17.77
CA GLN A 199 11.55 33.16 -18.84
C GLN A 199 12.59 34.15 -19.39
N LYS A 200 13.77 34.26 -18.77
CA LYS A 200 14.84 35.18 -19.19
C LYS A 200 15.91 34.53 -20.07
N GLU A 201 15.92 33.20 -20.16
CA GLU A 201 16.83 32.41 -21.01
C GLU A 201 16.13 31.84 -22.27
N ARG A 202 15.01 32.42 -22.71
CA ARG A 202 14.40 32.15 -24.02
C ARG A 202 14.30 33.42 -24.86
#